data_AF-A0A9P7GFI7-F1
#
_entry.id   AF-A0A9P7GFI7-F1
#
_cell.length_a   1.000
_cell.length_b   1.000
_cell.length_c   1.000
_cell.angle_alpha   90.00
_cell.angle_beta   90.00
_cell.angle_gamma   90.00
#
_symmetry.space_group_name_H-M   'P 1'
#
loop_
_entity.id
_entity.type
_entity.pdbx_description
1 polymer ?
#
loop_
_entity_poly.entity_id
_entity_poly.type
_entity_poly.pdbx_seq_one_letter_code
_entity_poly.pdbx_strand_id
1 'polypeptide(L)' 'TWIALMTEVYAGLESLMQKVAQWRKDPTAYSPTEMRAALDNLAEVLFEHLDEEVEDLRGDNLKPHFKLEEIEKFTW' A
#
# COMPACT_ATOMS: atom_id res chain seq x y z
N THR A 1 -13.51 2.71 -4.95
CA THR A 1 -13.99 1.71 -3.98
C THR A 1 -12.77 1.07 -3.36
N TRP A 2 -12.85 0.55 -2.13
CA TRP A 2 -11.71 0.00 -1.40
C TRP A 2 -10.87 -1.03 -2.20
N ILE A 3 -11.54 -1.86 -3.01
CA ILE A 3 -10.90 -2.82 -3.94
C ILE A 3 -10.05 -2.14 -5.02
N ALA A 4 -10.46 -0.96 -5.50
CA ALA A 4 -9.73 -0.21 -6.52
C ALA A 4 -8.40 0.35 -5.97
N LEU A 5 -8.41 0.97 -4.77
CA LEU A 5 -7.18 1.48 -4.15
C LEU A 5 -6.19 0.37 -3.82
N MET A 6 -6.67 -0.75 -3.27
CA MET A 6 -5.85 -1.93 -3.05
C MET A 6 -5.21 -2.42 -4.37
N THR A 7 -5.96 -2.45 -5.47
CA THR A 7 -5.43 -2.81 -6.80
C THR A 7 -4.33 -1.85 -7.27
N GLU A 8 -4.47 -0.56 -7.01
CA GLU A 8 -3.48 0.45 -7.38
C GLU A 8 -2.20 0.35 -6.53
N VAL A 9 -2.32 0.06 -5.23
CA VAL A 9 -1.16 -0.24 -4.37
C VAL A 9 -0.39 -1.46 -4.90
N TYR A 10 -1.09 -2.54 -5.25
CA TYR A 10 -0.44 -3.73 -5.84
C TYR A 10 0.25 -3.41 -7.17
N ALA A 11 -0.39 -2.63 -8.05
CA ALA A 11 0.19 -2.23 -9.33
C ALA A 11 1.44 -1.35 -9.13
N GLY A 12 1.41 -0.41 -8.17
CA GLY A 12 2.55 0.42 -7.82
C GLY A 12 3.73 -0.39 -7.28
N LEU A 13 3.46 -1.35 -6.39
CA LEU A 13 4.47 -2.28 -5.87
C LEU A 13 5.08 -3.15 -6.98
N GLU A 14 4.25 -3.71 -7.86
CA GLU A 14 4.73 -4.53 -8.97
C GLU A 14 5.64 -3.72 -9.90
N SER A 15 5.25 -2.48 -10.23
CA SER A 15 6.07 -1.59 -11.06
C SER A 15 7.43 -1.28 -10.40
N LEU A 16 7.44 -0.99 -9.10
CA LEU A 16 8.67 -0.74 -8.34
C LEU A 16 9.57 -1.99 -8.31
N MET A 17 9.00 -3.17 -8.07
CA MET A 17 9.74 -4.44 -8.09
C MET A 17 10.39 -4.72 -9.44
N GLN A 18 9.67 -4.47 -10.55
CA GLN A 18 10.19 -4.63 -11.90
C GLN A 18 11.36 -3.66 -12.17
N LYS A 19 11.25 -2.39 -11.76
CA LYS A 19 12.34 -1.41 -11.87
C LYS A 19 13.56 -1.80 -11.04
N VAL A 20 13.36 -2.23 -9.80
CA VAL A 20 14.45 -2.70 -8.93
C VAL A 20 15.15 -3.92 -9.54
N ALA A 21 14.40 -4.87 -10.09
CA ALA A 21 14.96 -6.03 -10.79
C ALA A 21 15.79 -5.60 -12.01
N GLN A 22 15.30 -4.64 -12.79
CA GLN A 22 16.04 -4.05 -13.92
C GLN A 22 17.35 -3.41 -13.47
N TRP A 23 17.33 -2.53 -12.46
CA TRP A 23 18.53 -1.84 -11.96
C TRP A 23 19.54 -2.80 -11.32
N ARG A 24 19.08 -3.91 -10.75
CA ARG A 24 19.98 -4.98 -10.28
C ARG A 24 20.67 -5.72 -11.43
N LYS A 25 19.97 -5.91 -12.56
CA LYS A 25 20.51 -6.55 -13.75
C LYS A 25 21.46 -5.63 -14.52
N ASP A 26 21.12 -4.35 -14.63
CA ASP A 26 21.92 -3.31 -15.25
C ASP A 26 22.00 -2.07 -14.34
N PRO A 27 23.06 -1.96 -13.52
CA PRO A 27 23.26 -0.82 -12.64
C PRO A 27 23.46 0.51 -13.37
N THR A 28 23.85 0.50 -14.65
CA THR A 28 24.06 1.74 -15.41
C THR A 28 22.74 2.39 -15.83
N ALA A 29 21.65 1.61 -15.85
CA ALA A 29 20.30 2.10 -16.06
C ALA A 29 19.66 2.69 -14.80
N TYR A 30 20.33 2.67 -13.64
CA TYR A 30 19.82 3.27 -12.42
C TYR A 30 19.77 4.80 -12.54
N SER A 31 18.61 5.35 -12.19
CA SER A 31 18.42 6.79 -12.04
C SER A 31 17.82 7.07 -10.66
N PRO A 32 18.52 7.84 -9.79
CA PRO A 32 17.96 8.23 -8.50
C PRO A 32 16.70 9.09 -8.66
N THR A 33 16.58 9.83 -9.76
CA THR A 33 15.37 10.59 -10.10
C THR A 33 14.20 9.66 -10.41
N GLU A 34 14.42 8.57 -11.16
CA GLU A 34 13.36 7.60 -11.45
C GLU A 34 12.98 6.78 -10.22
N MET A 35 13.95 6.41 -9.38
CA MET A 35 13.68 5.75 -8.09
C MET A 35 12.78 6.63 -7.23
N ARG A 36 13.11 7.92 -7.11
CA ARG A 36 12.30 8.86 -6.33
C ARG A 36 10.89 8.97 -6.89
N ALA A 37 10.74 9.16 -8.20
CA ALA A 37 9.43 9.24 -8.83
C ALA A 37 8.59 7.96 -8.62
N ALA A 38 9.21 6.78 -8.67
CA ALA A 38 8.52 5.52 -8.41
C ALA A 38 8.05 5.40 -6.95
N LEU A 39 8.85 5.88 -5.99
CA LEU A 39 8.48 5.91 -4.57
C LEU A 39 7.41 6.95 -4.27
N ASP A 40 7.51 8.15 -4.83
CA ASP A 40 6.54 9.23 -4.63
C ASP A 40 5.15 8.81 -5.13
N ASN A 41 5.07 8.19 -6.31
CA ASN A 41 3.80 7.69 -6.87
C ASN A 41 3.18 6.57 -6.04
N LEU A 42 4.00 5.65 -5.51
CA LEU A 42 3.50 4.58 -4.63
C LEU A 42 3.06 5.14 -3.27
N ALA A 43 3.82 6.11 -2.73
CA ALA A 43 3.53 6.71 -1.44
C ALA A 43 2.17 7.40 -1.43
N GLU A 44 1.84 8.17 -2.48
CA GLU A 44 0.55 8.86 -2.60
C GLU A 44 -0.63 7.89 -2.46
N VAL A 45 -0.67 6.85 -3.29
CA VAL A 45 -1.77 5.87 -3.30
C VAL A 45 -1.78 5.02 -2.01
N LEU A 46 -0.60 4.65 -1.49
CA LEU A 46 -0.50 3.86 -0.27
C LEU A 46 -1.03 4.63 0.94
N PHE A 47 -0.68 5.91 1.09
CA PHE A 47 -1.13 6.69 2.24
C PHE A 47 -2.62 7.01 2.16
N GLU A 48 -3.16 7.28 0.97
CA GLU A 48 -4.62 7.42 0.79
C GLU A 48 -5.35 6.13 1.19
N HIS A 49 -4.86 4.98 0.74
CA HIS A 49 -5.45 3.69 1.11
C HIS A 49 -5.39 3.43 2.62
N LEU A 50 -4.25 3.68 3.26
CA LEU A 50 -4.09 3.49 4.71
C LEU A 50 -4.98 4.44 5.51
N ASP A 51 -5.16 5.69 5.07
CA ASP A 51 -6.07 6.64 5.71
C ASP A 51 -7.53 6.15 5.65
N GLU A 52 -7.95 5.60 4.50
CA GLU A 52 -9.27 4.97 4.37
C GLU A 52 -9.41 3.73 5.25
N GLU A 53 -8.40 2.86 5.29
CA GLU A 53 -8.40 1.67 6.16
C GLU A 53 -8.50 2.05 7.63
N VAL A 54 -7.81 3.11 8.07
CA VAL A 54 -7.90 3.60 9.44
C VAL A 54 -9.30 4.13 9.73
N GLU A 55 -9.88 4.93 8.84
CA GLU A 55 -11.23 5.42 9.04
C GLU A 55 -12.24 4.27 9.11
N ASP A 56 -12.14 3.25 8.25
CA ASP A 56 -13.06 2.12 8.23
C ASP A 56 -12.87 1.17 9.42
N LEU A 57 -11.62 0.89 9.79
CA LEU A 57 -11.26 -0.11 10.81
C LEU A 57 -11.03 0.49 12.20
N ARG A 58 -11.13 1.80 12.39
CA ARG A 58 -11.01 2.38 13.74
C ARG A 58 -12.09 1.80 14.65
N GLY A 59 -11.74 1.69 15.92
CA GLY A 59 -12.60 1.05 16.93
C GLY A 59 -14.01 1.64 17.00
N ASP A 60 -14.19 2.94 16.75
CA ASP A 60 -15.51 3.58 16.75
C ASP A 60 -16.42 3.09 15.61
N ASN A 61 -15.86 2.66 14.48
CA ASN A 61 -16.60 2.07 13.37
C ASN A 61 -16.78 0.55 13.52
N LEU A 62 -15.88 -0.14 14.23
CA LEU A 62 -15.99 -1.59 14.46
C LEU A 62 -16.90 -1.98 15.64
N LYS A 63 -16.93 -1.18 16.71
CA LYS A 63 -17.73 -1.43 17.94
C LYS A 63 -19.21 -1.76 17.70
N PRO A 64 -19.92 -1.13 16.74
CA PRO A 64 -21.33 -1.47 16.48
C PRO A 64 -21.53 -2.86 15.85
N HIS A 65 -20.49 -3.44 15.25
CA HIS A 65 -20.57 -4.65 14.43
C HIS A 65 -19.87 -5.85 15.04
N PHE A 66 -18.87 -5.63 15.91
CA PHE A 66 -18.05 -6.69 16.49
C PHE A 66 -17.88 -6.51 17.99
N LYS A 67 -17.80 -7.63 18.71
CA LYS A 67 -17.32 -7.66 20.09
C LYS A 67 -15.80 -7.61 20.13
N LEU A 68 -15.25 -7.16 21.25
CA LEU A 68 -13.80 -7.04 21.42
C LEU A 68 -13.10 -8.39 21.28
N GLU A 69 -13.69 -9.46 21.82
CA GLU A 69 -13.11 -10.82 21.76
C GLU A 69 -13.15 -11.43 20.34
N GLU A 70 -13.94 -10.85 19.44
CA GLU A 70 -13.99 -11.22 18.03
C GLU A 70 -12.87 -10.51 17.26
N ILE A 71 -12.62 -9.24 17.57
CA ILE A 71 -11.52 -8.44 16.98
C ILE A 71 -10.15 -8.98 17.43
N GLU A 72 -10.00 -9.40 18.69
CA GLU A 72 -8.74 -10.00 19.19
C GLU A 72 -8.33 -11.28 18.44
N LYS A 73 -9.27 -11.92 17.74
CA LYS A 73 -9.02 -13.11 16.92
C LYS A 73 -8.65 -12.78 15.49
N PHE A 74 -8.70 -11.51 15.08
CA PHE A 74 -8.24 -11.11 13.75
C PHE A 74 -6.73 -11.27 13.69
N THR A 75 -6.28 -12.26 12.92
CA THR A 75 -4.90 -12.42 12.54
C THR A 75 -4.68 -11.61 11.26
N TRP A 76 -4.05 -10.46 11.39
CA TRP A 76 -3.60 -9.63 10.26
C TRP A 76 -2.34 -10.22 9.64
#